data_AF-A0A967YXI3-F1
#
_entry.id   AF-A0A967YXI3-F1
#
_cell.length_a   1.000
_cell.length_b   1.000
_cell.length_c   1.000
_cell.angle_alpha   90.00
_cell.angle_beta   90.00
_cell.angle_gamma   90.00
#
_symmetry.space_group_name_H-M   'P 1'
#
loop_
_entity.id
_entity.type
_entity.pdbx_description
1 polymer ?
#
loop_
_entity_poly.entity_id
_entity_poly.type
_entity_poly.pdbx_seq_one_letter_code
_entity_poly.pdbx_strand_id
1 'polypeptide(L)'
;FNDPASADIINRWVKDNTNGLIEKIVESPIDPQTIMFLINAIYFKGTWTVEFDPDRTRDDVFTKAEGEQTRIKMMNLKTDLPYFENDTFQAVDLPYGNERFRMTVLLPKQGVDLDSLISSFNPSDWNQWMSEFSEHEVKLQLPKFKLEYKITLNDILKALGMAVAFEPYEADFTKLYSGPENAYISNVKHKTFVEVDEEGTEAAAVTSVEVTVTSVGPQPITMRVDHPFAFAIRESQSGTVLFIGKIVEPTL
;
A
#
# COMPACT_ATOMS: atom_id res chain seq x y z
N PHE A 1 28.69 13.42 6.38
CA PHE A 1 28.72 11.95 6.57
C PHE A 1 30.02 11.33 6.03
N ASN A 2 31.19 11.78 6.50
CA ASN A 2 32.48 11.38 5.91
C ASN A 2 32.99 10.01 6.40
N ASP A 3 32.39 9.46 7.45
CA ASP A 3 32.67 8.09 7.90
C ASP A 3 32.00 7.09 6.92
N PRO A 4 32.76 6.21 6.24
CA PRO A 4 32.20 5.23 5.31
C PRO A 4 31.20 4.26 5.97
N ALA A 5 31.23 4.08 7.29
CA ALA A 5 30.26 3.27 8.02
C ALA A 5 28.87 3.93 8.16
N SER A 6 28.74 5.22 7.84
CA SER A 6 27.49 5.97 8.03
C SER A 6 26.29 5.32 7.33
N ALA A 7 26.46 4.87 6.07
CA ALA A 7 25.41 4.21 5.31
C ALA A 7 24.98 2.88 5.94
N ASP A 8 25.95 2.08 6.42
CA ASP A 8 25.68 0.79 7.04
C ASP A 8 24.97 0.94 8.38
N ILE A 9 25.30 1.98 9.17
CA ILE A 9 24.59 2.31 10.41
C ILE A 9 23.13 2.63 10.12
N ILE A 10 22.86 3.49 9.13
CA ILE A 10 21.51 3.86 8.72
C ILE A 10 20.73 2.63 8.22
N ASN A 11 21.32 1.85 7.33
CA ASN A 11 20.66 0.67 6.75
C ASN A 11 20.40 -0.41 7.82
N ARG A 12 21.30 -0.59 8.79
CA ARG A 12 21.08 -1.50 9.92
C ARG A 12 19.89 -1.05 10.78
N TRP A 13 19.82 0.24 11.11
CA TRP A 13 18.67 0.77 11.84
C TRP A 13 17.36 0.51 11.11
N VAL A 14 17.32 0.72 9.78
CA VAL A 14 16.12 0.42 8.99
C VAL A 14 15.80 -1.08 8.99
N LYS A 15 16.79 -1.94 8.80
CA LYS A 15 16.61 -3.40 8.82
C LYS A 15 16.01 -3.86 10.15
N ASP A 16 16.57 -3.41 11.26
CA ASP A 16 16.14 -3.78 12.61
C ASP A 16 14.72 -3.28 12.91
N ASN A 17 14.37 -2.07 12.49
CA ASN A 17 13.05 -1.48 12.71
C ASN A 17 11.97 -1.97 11.73
N THR A 18 12.35 -2.78 10.74
CA THR A 18 11.43 -3.35 9.74
C THR A 18 11.48 -4.87 9.72
N ASN A 19 11.99 -5.49 10.79
CA ASN A 19 12.12 -6.95 10.92
C ASN A 19 12.83 -7.62 9.73
N GLY A 20 13.74 -6.91 9.06
CA GLY A 20 14.47 -7.41 7.91
C GLY A 20 13.82 -7.18 6.56
N LEU A 21 12.59 -6.68 6.49
CA LEU A 21 11.84 -6.50 5.24
C LEU A 21 12.41 -5.39 4.38
N ILE A 22 12.95 -4.35 5.01
CA ILE A 22 13.62 -3.26 4.32
C ILE A 22 15.10 -3.28 4.71
N GLU A 23 15.93 -3.89 3.86
CA GLU A 23 17.36 -4.03 4.17
C GLU A 23 18.19 -2.78 3.93
N LYS A 24 17.82 -1.98 2.92
CA LYS A 24 18.58 -0.79 2.49
C LYS A 24 17.66 0.35 2.07
N ILE A 25 18.02 1.55 2.50
CA ILE A 25 17.36 2.82 2.16
C ILE A 25 18.31 3.88 1.60
N VAL A 26 19.58 3.86 2.02
CA VAL A 26 20.65 4.74 1.51
C VAL A 26 21.77 3.91 0.87
N GLU A 27 22.40 4.47 -0.16
CA GLU A 27 23.56 3.87 -0.80
C GLU A 27 24.86 4.36 -0.15
N SER A 28 25.92 3.56 -0.28
CA SER A 28 27.28 3.94 0.11
C SER A 28 28.13 4.17 -1.13
N PRO A 29 28.99 5.22 -1.16
CA PRO A 29 29.19 6.23 -0.12
C PRO A 29 28.06 7.27 -0.09
N ILE A 30 27.83 7.87 1.09
CA ILE A 30 26.95 9.05 1.22
C ILE A 30 27.69 10.28 0.72
N ASP A 31 27.00 11.13 -0.04
CA ASP A 31 27.54 12.41 -0.49
C ASP A 31 28.04 13.23 0.73
N PRO A 32 29.31 13.65 0.76
CA PRO A 32 29.87 14.49 1.81
C PRO A 32 29.11 15.79 2.07
N GLN A 33 28.41 16.33 1.05
CA GLN A 33 27.57 17.53 1.18
C GLN A 33 26.20 17.27 1.82
N THR A 34 25.87 16.00 2.12
CA THR A 34 24.66 15.68 2.85
C THR A 34 24.80 16.15 4.31
N ILE A 35 23.86 16.99 4.73
CA ILE A 35 23.77 17.53 6.10
C ILE A 35 22.73 16.76 6.91
N MET A 36 21.54 16.50 6.35
CA MET A 36 20.45 15.86 7.07
C MET A 36 19.61 14.94 6.18
N PHE A 37 19.33 13.74 6.68
CA PHE A 37 18.33 12.83 6.12
C PHE A 37 17.06 12.84 6.97
N LEU A 38 15.90 12.88 6.32
CA LEU A 38 14.66 12.39 6.90
C LEU A 38 14.39 11.00 6.32
N ILE A 39 14.31 9.99 7.19
CA ILE A 39 14.18 8.59 6.78
C ILE A 39 12.85 8.06 7.29
N ASN A 40 12.02 7.57 6.38
CA ASN A 40 10.81 6.85 6.70
C ASN A 40 10.85 5.49 5.99
N ALA A 41 10.83 4.43 6.79
CA ALA A 41 10.70 3.05 6.31
C ALA A 41 9.52 2.41 7.04
N ILE A 42 8.55 1.90 6.30
CA ILE A 42 7.31 1.39 6.88
C ILE A 42 6.82 0.14 6.14
N TYR A 43 6.31 -0.82 6.90
CA TYR A 43 5.62 -2.00 6.40
C TYR A 43 4.32 -2.15 7.18
N PHE A 44 3.34 -2.84 6.60
CA PHE A 44 2.10 -3.18 7.27
C PHE A 44 2.05 -4.69 7.50
N LYS A 45 1.58 -5.09 8.68
CA LYS A 45 1.35 -6.49 9.03
C LYS A 45 -0.02 -6.64 9.69
N GLY A 46 -0.86 -7.51 9.15
CA GLY A 46 -2.19 -7.82 9.67
C GLY A 46 -2.79 -9.02 8.97
N THR A 47 -3.40 -9.93 9.72
CA THR A 47 -4.13 -11.08 9.18
C THR A 47 -5.55 -10.67 8.79
N TRP A 48 -6.11 -11.26 7.74
CA TRP A 48 -7.50 -11.04 7.37
C TRP A 48 -8.42 -11.46 8.53
N THR A 49 -9.57 -10.81 8.67
CA THR A 49 -10.63 -11.30 9.57
C THR A 49 -11.21 -12.62 9.04
N VAL A 50 -11.30 -12.74 7.72
CA VAL A 50 -11.65 -13.98 7.01
C VAL A 50 -10.53 -14.28 6.02
N GLU A 51 -9.72 -15.29 6.30
CA GLU A 51 -8.61 -15.72 5.47
C GLU A 51 -9.09 -16.36 4.15
N PHE A 52 -8.25 -16.28 3.12
CA PHE A 52 -8.45 -17.06 1.90
C PHE A 52 -7.97 -18.48 2.15
N ASP A 53 -8.66 -19.46 1.56
CA ASP A 53 -8.19 -20.84 1.58
C ASP A 53 -7.08 -21.05 0.52
N PRO A 54 -5.85 -21.41 0.91
CA PRO A 54 -4.75 -21.66 -0.03
C PRO A 54 -5.08 -22.74 -1.08
N ASP A 55 -5.92 -23.72 -0.73
CA ASP A 55 -6.34 -24.77 -1.68
C ASP A 55 -7.27 -24.23 -2.77
N ARG A 56 -7.80 -23.02 -2.59
CA ARG A 56 -8.62 -22.28 -3.57
C ARG A 56 -7.82 -21.24 -4.34
N THR A 57 -6.53 -21.05 -4.05
CA THR A 57 -5.64 -20.25 -4.89
C THR A 57 -5.30 -21.01 -6.18
N ARG A 58 -5.39 -20.32 -7.32
CA ARG A 58 -5.17 -20.91 -8.65
C ARG A 58 -4.29 -20.01 -9.51
N ASP A 59 -3.62 -20.61 -10.48
CA ASP A 59 -2.98 -19.84 -11.54
C ASP A 59 -4.06 -19.13 -12.37
N ASP A 60 -3.83 -17.85 -12.65
CA ASP A 60 -4.72 -17.03 -13.47
C ASP A 60 -3.93 -15.99 -14.27
N VAL A 61 -4.63 -15.15 -15.01
CA VAL A 61 -4.07 -14.10 -15.87
C VAL A 61 -4.46 -12.72 -15.36
N PHE A 62 -3.47 -11.84 -15.29
CA PHE A 62 -3.64 -10.41 -15.07
C PHE A 62 -3.35 -9.64 -16.35
N THR A 63 -4.26 -8.74 -16.75
CA THR A 63 -4.16 -7.93 -17.96
C THR A 63 -3.69 -6.53 -17.59
N LYS A 64 -2.46 -6.16 -17.96
CA LYS A 64 -1.88 -4.82 -17.74
C LYS A 64 -2.60 -3.77 -18.58
N ALA A 65 -2.36 -2.48 -18.29
CA ALA A 65 -3.02 -1.36 -18.97
C ALA A 65 -2.86 -1.38 -20.51
N GLU A 66 -1.72 -1.85 -21.02
CA GLU A 66 -1.44 -1.95 -22.46
C GLU A 66 -1.95 -3.26 -23.10
N GLY A 67 -2.70 -4.07 -22.35
CA GLY A 67 -3.25 -5.35 -22.80
C GLY A 67 -2.29 -6.54 -22.68
N GLU A 68 -1.04 -6.31 -22.30
CA GLU A 68 -0.09 -7.39 -21.98
C GLU A 68 -0.60 -8.25 -20.82
N GLN A 69 -0.46 -9.56 -20.93
CA GLN A 69 -0.94 -10.52 -19.94
C GLN A 69 0.22 -11.17 -19.19
N THR A 70 0.10 -11.24 -17.86
CA THR A 70 1.05 -11.96 -17.00
C THR A 70 0.33 -13.03 -16.18
N ARG A 71 1.06 -14.09 -15.79
CA ARG A 71 0.54 -15.16 -14.95
C ARG A 71 0.67 -14.80 -13.49
N ILE A 72 -0.38 -15.06 -12.72
CA ILE A 72 -0.48 -14.68 -11.31
C ILE A 72 -1.08 -15.82 -10.48
N LYS A 73 -0.90 -15.74 -9.16
CA LYS A 73 -1.67 -16.53 -8.21
C LYS A 73 -2.90 -15.72 -7.79
N MET A 74 -4.08 -16.19 -8.18
CA MET A 74 -5.36 -15.57 -7.86
C MET A 74 -5.98 -16.30 -6.66
N MET A 75 -6.13 -15.60 -5.54
CA MET A 75 -6.82 -16.08 -4.35
C MET A 75 -8.33 -15.97 -4.57
N ASN A 76 -9.11 -16.86 -3.96
CA ASN A 76 -10.57 -16.89 -4.14
C ASN A 76 -11.29 -16.97 -2.79
N LEU A 77 -12.16 -16.00 -2.53
CA LEU A 77 -12.99 -15.93 -1.33
C LEU A 77 -14.46 -15.76 -1.71
N LYS A 78 -15.35 -16.39 -0.96
CA LYS A 78 -16.79 -16.17 -1.05
C LYS A 78 -17.33 -15.97 0.37
N THR A 79 -17.71 -14.74 0.72
CA THR A 79 -18.24 -14.37 2.04
C THR A 79 -18.98 -13.04 1.95
N ASP A 80 -19.70 -12.68 3.01
CA ASP A 80 -20.24 -11.33 3.17
C ASP A 80 -19.08 -10.34 3.41
N LEU A 81 -19.00 -9.31 2.57
CA LEU A 81 -18.03 -8.21 2.68
C LEU A 81 -18.72 -6.87 2.42
N PRO A 82 -18.26 -5.78 3.05
CA PRO A 82 -18.65 -4.46 2.62
C PRO A 82 -18.20 -4.22 1.17
N TYR A 83 -19.17 -3.90 0.33
CA TYR A 83 -19.00 -3.66 -1.10
C TYR A 83 -19.67 -2.35 -1.52
N PHE A 84 -19.08 -1.73 -2.53
CA PHE A 84 -19.61 -0.54 -3.18
C PHE A 84 -19.29 -0.58 -4.68
N GLU A 85 -20.18 -0.07 -5.52
CA GLU A 85 -19.88 0.18 -6.93
C GLU A 85 -20.58 1.43 -7.45
N ASN A 86 -19.96 2.07 -8.43
CA ASN A 86 -20.54 3.18 -9.18
C ASN A 86 -20.23 3.00 -10.68
N ASP A 87 -20.47 4.01 -11.50
CA ASP A 87 -20.24 3.92 -12.95
C ASP A 87 -18.77 3.73 -13.36
N THR A 88 -17.81 4.02 -12.47
CA THR A 88 -16.38 4.04 -12.79
C THR A 88 -15.57 2.91 -12.15
N PHE A 89 -15.99 2.35 -11.01
CA PHE A 89 -15.26 1.27 -10.33
C PHE A 89 -16.16 0.36 -9.47
N GLN A 90 -15.62 -0.81 -9.14
CA GLN A 90 -16.07 -1.68 -8.05
C GLN A 90 -15.11 -1.52 -6.87
N ALA A 91 -15.60 -1.61 -5.64
CA ALA A 91 -14.76 -1.58 -4.45
C ALA A 91 -15.22 -2.56 -3.38
N VAL A 92 -14.24 -3.15 -2.69
CA VAL A 92 -14.46 -4.08 -1.57
C VAL A 92 -13.57 -3.69 -0.39
N ASP A 93 -14.12 -3.78 0.81
CA ASP A 93 -13.38 -3.65 2.06
C ASP A 93 -13.06 -5.03 2.64
N LEU A 94 -11.79 -5.28 2.89
CA LEU A 94 -11.28 -6.48 3.53
C LEU A 94 -10.80 -6.14 4.94
N PRO A 95 -11.57 -6.50 5.98
CA PRO A 95 -11.17 -6.24 7.35
C PRO A 95 -9.99 -7.13 7.78
N TYR A 96 -9.14 -6.59 8.65
CA TYR A 96 -8.04 -7.30 9.29
C TYR A 96 -8.36 -7.61 10.76
N GLY A 97 -8.05 -8.82 11.22
CA GLY A 97 -8.11 -9.23 12.61
C GLY A 97 -9.43 -8.84 13.29
N ASN A 98 -9.34 -7.92 14.26
CA ASN A 98 -10.49 -7.39 15.00
C ASN A 98 -11.21 -6.22 14.30
N GLU A 99 -11.06 -6.11 12.98
CA GLU A 99 -11.71 -5.12 12.11
C GLU A 99 -11.29 -3.65 12.37
N ARG A 100 -10.24 -3.43 13.17
CA ARG A 100 -9.69 -2.09 13.41
C ARG A 100 -9.03 -1.49 12.18
N PHE A 101 -8.44 -2.34 11.34
CA PHE A 101 -7.87 -1.96 10.06
C PHE A 101 -8.60 -2.69 8.95
N ARG A 102 -8.55 -2.12 7.75
CA ARG A 102 -9.09 -2.75 6.54
C ARG A 102 -8.32 -2.34 5.31
N MET A 103 -8.29 -3.21 4.31
CA MET A 103 -7.84 -2.90 2.96
C MET A 103 -9.06 -2.62 2.08
N THR A 104 -9.16 -1.41 1.56
CA THR A 104 -10.12 -1.07 0.51
C THR A 104 -9.45 -1.28 -0.84
N VAL A 105 -9.99 -2.18 -1.66
CA VAL A 105 -9.55 -2.40 -3.05
C VAL A 105 -10.50 -1.67 -3.97
N LEU A 106 -9.99 -0.86 -4.89
CA LEU A 106 -10.76 -0.14 -5.92
C LEU A 106 -10.33 -0.64 -7.30
N LEU A 107 -11.25 -1.31 -7.98
CA LEU A 107 -11.06 -1.89 -9.30
C LEU A 107 -11.81 -1.05 -10.34
N PRO A 108 -11.11 -0.30 -11.22
CA PRO A 108 -11.76 0.41 -12.32
C PRO A 108 -12.65 -0.52 -13.14
N LYS A 109 -13.78 -0.02 -13.65
CA LYS A 109 -14.59 -0.76 -14.63
C LYS A 109 -13.87 -0.78 -15.98
N GLN A 110 -14.23 -1.73 -16.83
CA GLN A 110 -13.63 -1.86 -18.16
C GLN A 110 -13.74 -0.55 -18.96
N GLY A 111 -12.62 -0.09 -19.51
CA GLY A 111 -12.53 1.17 -20.26
C GLY A 111 -12.27 2.41 -19.39
N VAL A 112 -12.25 2.27 -18.07
CA VAL A 112 -11.81 3.32 -17.14
C VAL A 112 -10.33 3.16 -16.86
N ASP A 113 -9.55 4.21 -17.14
CA ASP A 113 -8.13 4.26 -16.82
C ASP A 113 -7.91 4.49 -15.32
N LEU A 114 -6.98 3.73 -14.73
CA LEU A 114 -6.68 3.77 -13.31
C LEU A 114 -6.10 5.13 -12.88
N ASP A 115 -5.25 5.74 -13.71
CA ASP A 115 -4.63 7.02 -13.37
C ASP A 115 -5.65 8.17 -13.42
N SER A 116 -6.63 8.07 -14.31
CA SER A 116 -7.78 8.95 -14.37
C SER A 116 -8.68 8.80 -13.13
N LEU A 117 -8.89 7.57 -12.65
CA LEU A 117 -9.59 7.32 -11.38
C LEU A 117 -8.82 7.90 -10.19
N ILE A 118 -7.51 7.69 -10.11
CA ILE A 118 -6.68 8.24 -9.02
C ILE A 118 -6.68 9.78 -9.07
N SER A 119 -6.67 10.37 -10.26
CA SER A 119 -6.69 11.83 -10.42
C SER A 119 -8.00 12.48 -9.96
N SER A 120 -9.10 11.72 -9.88
CA SER A 120 -10.36 12.22 -9.31
C SER A 120 -10.40 12.14 -7.79
N PHE A 121 -9.46 11.42 -7.15
CA PHE A 121 -9.46 11.25 -5.70
C PHE A 121 -9.30 12.59 -5.00
N ASN A 122 -10.33 12.96 -4.26
CA ASN A 122 -10.28 14.06 -3.33
C ASN A 122 -10.94 13.63 -2.00
N PRO A 123 -10.66 14.32 -0.88
CA PRO A 123 -11.16 13.91 0.42
C PRO A 123 -12.70 13.82 0.50
N SER A 124 -13.44 14.68 -0.20
CA SER A 124 -14.91 14.63 -0.22
C SER A 124 -15.42 13.38 -0.91
N ASP A 125 -14.92 13.08 -2.12
CA ASP A 125 -15.35 11.90 -2.88
C ASP A 125 -14.97 10.62 -2.15
N TRP A 126 -13.77 10.57 -1.58
CA TRP A 126 -13.34 9.44 -0.75
C TRP A 126 -14.30 9.19 0.42
N ASN A 127 -14.59 10.23 1.20
CA ASN A 127 -15.49 10.11 2.35
C ASN A 127 -16.90 9.72 1.93
N GLN A 128 -17.38 10.24 0.80
CA GLN A 128 -18.68 9.84 0.25
C GLN A 128 -18.68 8.35 -0.10
N TRP A 129 -17.72 7.87 -0.91
CA TRP A 129 -17.65 6.46 -1.29
C TRP A 129 -17.56 5.55 -0.07
N MET A 130 -16.76 5.91 0.95
CA MET A 130 -16.64 5.12 2.18
C MET A 130 -17.97 5.03 2.95
N SER A 131 -18.88 6.00 2.81
CA SER A 131 -20.20 5.98 3.44
C SER A 131 -21.25 5.16 2.67
N GLU A 132 -20.98 4.81 1.41
CA GLU A 132 -21.89 4.07 0.53
C GLU A 132 -21.65 2.55 0.56
N PHE A 133 -20.61 2.08 1.24
CA PHE A 133 -20.37 0.65 1.45
C PHE A 133 -21.50 0.00 2.24
N SER A 134 -21.89 -1.20 1.80
CA SER A 134 -22.84 -2.04 2.51
C SER A 134 -22.50 -3.52 2.33
N GLU A 135 -22.90 -4.35 3.29
CA GLU A 135 -22.64 -5.79 3.29
C GLU A 135 -23.34 -6.50 2.12
N HIS A 136 -22.58 -7.29 1.37
CA HIS A 136 -23.07 -8.12 0.28
C HIS A 136 -22.34 -9.47 0.28
N GLU A 137 -23.01 -10.54 -0.18
CA GLU A 137 -22.32 -11.80 -0.47
C GLU A 137 -21.44 -11.59 -1.73
N VAL A 138 -20.12 -11.52 -1.54
CA VAL A 138 -19.14 -11.25 -2.59
C VAL A 138 -18.32 -12.50 -2.89
N LYS A 139 -18.21 -12.84 -4.18
CA LYS A 139 -17.19 -13.73 -4.72
C LYS A 139 -16.00 -12.87 -5.18
N LEU A 140 -15.00 -12.76 -4.30
CA LEU A 140 -13.79 -11.98 -4.54
C LEU A 140 -12.69 -12.88 -5.12
N GLN A 141 -12.05 -12.38 -6.19
CA GLN A 141 -10.82 -12.93 -6.71
C GLN A 141 -9.75 -11.84 -6.66
N LEU A 142 -8.73 -12.03 -5.83
CA LEU A 142 -7.69 -11.04 -5.55
C LEU A 142 -6.30 -11.67 -5.81
N PRO A 143 -5.43 -11.06 -6.62
CA PRO A 143 -4.07 -11.55 -6.82
C PRO A 143 -3.29 -11.50 -5.50
N LYS A 144 -2.43 -12.49 -5.28
CA LYS A 144 -1.30 -12.30 -4.37
C LYS A 144 -0.35 -11.28 -4.99
N PHE A 145 0.20 -10.40 -4.18
CA PHE A 145 1.18 -9.44 -4.67
C PHE A 145 2.13 -8.99 -3.57
N LYS A 146 3.33 -8.62 -3.99
CA LYS A 146 4.34 -7.97 -3.19
C LYS A 146 4.73 -6.66 -3.86
N LEU A 147 4.82 -5.61 -3.04
CA LEU A 147 5.15 -4.26 -3.46
C LEU A 147 6.25 -3.70 -2.55
N GLU A 148 7.40 -3.44 -3.17
CA GLU A 148 8.48 -2.65 -2.58
C GLU A 148 8.58 -1.33 -3.34
N TYR A 149 8.46 -0.21 -2.63
CA TYR A 149 8.54 1.11 -3.25
C TYR A 149 9.55 1.98 -2.52
N LYS A 150 10.42 2.66 -3.27
CA LYS A 150 11.43 3.59 -2.74
C LYS A 150 11.36 4.89 -3.53
N ILE A 151 11.27 6.01 -2.83
CA ILE A 151 11.27 7.34 -3.42
C ILE A 151 12.07 8.34 -2.59
N THR A 152 12.64 9.34 -3.27
CA THR A 152 13.15 10.55 -2.63
C THR A 152 12.08 11.64 -2.77
N LEU A 153 11.52 12.09 -1.65
CA LEU A 153 10.33 12.96 -1.64
C LEU A 153 10.63 14.44 -1.84
N ASN A 154 11.90 14.84 -2.00
CA ASN A 154 12.29 16.25 -2.06
C ASN A 154 11.44 17.06 -3.06
N ASP A 155 11.40 16.64 -4.33
CA ASP A 155 10.70 17.40 -5.38
C ASP A 155 9.17 17.42 -5.18
N ILE A 156 8.61 16.31 -4.67
CA ILE A 156 7.19 16.22 -4.34
C ILE A 156 6.85 17.19 -3.21
N LEU A 157 7.63 17.19 -2.13
CA LEU A 157 7.41 18.07 -0.98
C LEU A 157 7.65 19.55 -1.34
N LYS A 158 8.62 19.84 -2.23
CA LYS A 158 8.81 21.16 -2.83
C LYS A 158 7.55 21.60 -3.58
N ALA A 159 7.00 20.75 -4.44
CA ALA A 159 5.78 21.02 -5.19
C ALA A 159 4.54 21.21 -4.29
N LEU A 160 4.51 20.54 -3.13
CA LEU A 160 3.48 20.70 -2.10
C LEU A 160 3.68 21.95 -1.20
N GLY A 161 4.70 22.77 -1.46
CA GLY A 161 4.91 24.06 -0.78
C GLY A 161 6.01 24.06 0.29
N MET A 162 6.74 22.96 0.49
CA MET A 162 7.79 22.85 1.51
C MET A 162 9.20 23.16 0.95
N ALA A 163 9.32 24.11 0.02
CA ALA A 163 10.57 24.30 -0.71
C ALA A 163 11.75 24.78 0.17
N VAL A 164 11.49 25.77 1.02
CA VAL A 164 12.50 26.42 1.90
C VAL A 164 13.27 25.42 2.76
N ALA A 165 12.63 24.34 3.21
CA ALA A 165 13.25 23.34 4.09
C ALA A 165 14.45 22.59 3.46
N PHE A 166 14.57 22.63 2.13
CA PHE A 166 15.64 21.98 1.37
C PHE A 166 16.73 22.94 0.90
N GLU A 167 16.58 24.24 1.18
CA GLU A 167 17.48 25.27 0.65
C GLU A 167 18.56 25.63 1.68
N PRO A 168 19.87 25.47 1.36
CA PRO A 168 20.95 25.64 2.33
C PRO A 168 21.04 27.02 3.00
N TYR A 169 20.57 28.06 2.32
CA TYR A 169 20.68 29.45 2.80
C TYR A 169 19.35 30.04 3.29
N GLU A 170 18.24 29.30 3.17
CA GLU A 170 16.91 29.77 3.57
C GLU A 170 16.26 28.91 4.66
N ALA A 171 16.63 27.62 4.73
CA ALA A 171 16.12 26.73 5.76
C ALA A 171 16.48 27.23 7.16
N ASP A 172 15.49 27.28 8.06
CA ASP A 172 15.68 27.59 9.48
C ASP A 172 15.30 26.39 10.35
N PHE A 173 16.32 25.60 10.70
CA PHE A 173 16.22 24.50 11.66
C PHE A 173 16.94 24.81 12.98
N THR A 174 17.06 26.09 13.36
CA THR A 174 17.83 26.53 14.55
C THR A 174 17.34 25.92 15.87
N LYS A 175 16.06 25.54 15.95
CA LYS A 175 15.47 24.84 17.10
C LYS A 175 15.86 23.36 17.21
N LEU A 176 16.32 22.75 16.11
CA LEU A 176 16.79 21.36 16.06
C LEU A 176 18.32 21.29 16.16
N TYR A 177 19.01 22.24 15.54
CA TYR A 177 20.46 22.27 15.45
C TYR A 177 20.99 23.71 15.51
N SER A 178 22.00 23.94 16.35
CA SER A 178 22.62 25.27 16.53
C SER A 178 24.14 25.21 16.35
N GLY A 179 24.62 24.33 15.47
CA GLY A 179 26.05 24.24 15.15
C GLY A 179 26.53 25.32 14.17
N PRO A 180 27.81 25.27 13.74
CA PRO A 180 28.44 26.35 12.99
C PRO A 180 27.95 26.48 11.53
N GLU A 181 27.46 25.40 10.93
CA GLU A 181 26.89 25.38 9.58
C GLU A 181 25.37 25.44 9.64
N ASN A 182 24.71 25.93 8.59
CA ASN A 182 23.25 25.92 8.56
C ASN A 182 22.72 24.50 8.31
N ALA A 183 21.69 24.08 9.06
CA ALA A 183 21.01 22.81 8.81
C ALA A 183 19.90 22.98 7.78
N TYR A 184 19.81 22.05 6.84
CA TYR A 184 18.73 21.93 5.86
C TYR A 184 18.50 20.46 5.55
N ILE A 185 17.30 20.12 5.07
CA ILE A 185 16.99 18.74 4.65
C ILE A 185 17.70 18.49 3.32
N SER A 186 18.69 17.60 3.32
CA SER A 186 19.35 17.19 2.07
C SER A 186 18.50 16.19 1.31
N ASN A 187 17.91 15.21 2.01
CA ASN A 187 17.12 14.15 1.39
C ASN A 187 16.01 13.67 2.32
N VAL A 188 14.81 13.48 1.78
CA VAL A 188 13.73 12.72 2.42
C VAL A 188 13.61 11.39 1.71
N LYS A 189 14.03 10.30 2.35
CA LYS A 189 13.95 8.95 1.80
C LYS A 189 12.73 8.24 2.39
N HIS A 190 11.83 7.80 1.53
CA HIS A 190 10.67 7.01 1.90
C HIS A 190 10.74 5.64 1.22
N LYS A 191 10.66 4.57 2.02
CA LYS A 191 10.60 3.20 1.52
C LYS A 191 9.45 2.44 2.17
N THR A 192 8.65 1.75 1.37
CA THR A 192 7.50 0.99 1.84
C THR A 192 7.57 -0.46 1.38
N PHE A 193 6.95 -1.32 2.16
CA PHE A 193 6.78 -2.73 1.86
C PHE A 193 5.33 -3.15 2.16
N VAL A 194 4.69 -3.83 1.21
CA VAL A 194 3.38 -4.47 1.37
C VAL A 194 3.42 -5.82 0.67
N GLU A 195 3.02 -6.88 1.36
CA GLU A 195 2.89 -8.23 0.79
C GLU A 195 1.53 -8.79 1.17
N VAL A 196 0.71 -9.12 0.18
CA VAL A 196 -0.65 -9.64 0.32
C VAL A 196 -0.69 -11.10 -0.09
N ASP A 197 -1.19 -11.93 0.82
CA ASP A 197 -1.38 -13.37 0.65
C ASP A 197 -2.70 -13.86 1.25
N GLU A 198 -2.85 -15.18 1.32
CA GLU A 198 -4.08 -15.82 1.79
C GLU A 198 -4.38 -15.56 3.27
N GLU A 199 -3.36 -15.35 4.09
CA GLU A 199 -3.50 -15.12 5.53
C GLU A 199 -3.71 -13.64 5.86
N GLY A 200 -3.12 -12.73 5.07
CA GLY A 200 -3.19 -11.30 5.37
C GLY A 200 -2.31 -10.41 4.51
N THR A 201 -1.94 -9.28 5.11
CA THR A 201 -0.71 -8.59 4.77
C THR A 201 0.39 -9.05 5.74
N GLU A 202 1.36 -9.78 5.20
CA GLU A 202 2.51 -10.45 5.83
C GLU A 202 2.25 -11.27 7.13
N ALA A 203 1.89 -12.55 6.98
CA ALA A 203 1.82 -13.54 8.04
C ALA A 203 2.45 -14.90 7.62
N ALA A 204 2.65 -15.79 8.61
CA ALA A 204 3.05 -17.18 8.39
C ALA A 204 2.48 -18.07 9.53
N ALA A 205 1.44 -18.86 9.22
CA ALA A 205 1.17 -20.25 9.59
C ALA A 205 -0.34 -20.53 9.79
N VAL A 206 -0.77 -21.54 9.05
CA VAL A 206 -2.12 -21.94 8.62
C VAL A 206 -3.03 -22.50 9.72
N THR A 207 -4.30 -22.06 9.75
CA THR A 207 -5.44 -22.91 10.14
C THR A 207 -6.68 -22.61 9.28
N SER A 208 -7.02 -23.52 8.37
CA SER A 208 -8.24 -23.45 7.54
C SER A 208 -9.49 -23.82 8.36
N VAL A 209 -10.49 -22.95 8.40
CA VAL A 209 -11.84 -23.29 8.87
C VAL A 209 -12.79 -23.23 7.68
N GLU A 210 -13.29 -24.39 7.27
CA GLU A 210 -14.22 -24.52 6.15
C GLU A 210 -15.64 -24.16 6.59
N VAL A 211 -16.19 -23.05 6.08
CA VAL A 211 -17.61 -22.70 6.24
C VAL A 211 -18.35 -23.03 4.94
N THR A 212 -19.10 -24.12 4.95
CA THR A 212 -19.99 -24.48 3.83
C THR A 212 -21.36 -23.85 4.04
N VAL A 213 -21.75 -22.90 3.20
CA VAL A 213 -23.13 -22.39 3.14
C VAL A 213 -23.81 -22.91 1.88
N THR A 214 -24.81 -23.78 2.06
CA THR A 214 -25.68 -24.28 0.99
C THR A 214 -27.04 -23.59 1.07
N SER A 215 -27.22 -22.51 0.31
CA SER A 215 -28.55 -21.96 0.00
C SER A 215 -28.54 -21.29 -1.37
N VAL A 216 -29.64 -21.44 -2.13
CA VAL A 216 -29.86 -20.74 -3.40
C VAL A 216 -30.38 -19.34 -3.07
N GLY A 217 -29.48 -18.49 -2.60
CA GLY A 217 -29.70 -17.05 -2.45
C GLY A 217 -29.63 -16.33 -3.80
N PRO A 218 -29.84 -15.00 -3.81
CA PRO A 218 -29.45 -14.17 -4.96
C PRO A 218 -28.00 -14.47 -5.36
N GLN A 219 -27.68 -14.35 -6.65
CA GLN A 219 -26.33 -14.61 -7.13
C GLN A 219 -25.34 -13.64 -6.46
N PRO A 220 -24.21 -14.15 -5.93
CA PRO A 220 -23.23 -13.30 -5.27
C PRO A 220 -22.65 -12.27 -6.25
N ILE A 221 -22.33 -11.09 -5.75
CA ILE A 221 -21.59 -10.08 -6.50
C ILE A 221 -20.21 -10.65 -6.81
N THR A 222 -19.76 -10.56 -8.06
CA THR A 222 -18.42 -11.03 -8.44
C THR A 222 -17.51 -9.83 -8.65
N MET A 223 -16.40 -9.78 -7.93
CA MET A 223 -15.32 -8.82 -8.13
C MET A 223 -14.05 -9.58 -8.45
N ARG A 224 -13.59 -9.47 -9.69
CA ARG A 224 -12.39 -10.15 -10.19
C ARG A 224 -11.29 -9.13 -10.46
N VAL A 225 -10.29 -9.09 -9.59
CA VAL A 225 -9.19 -8.12 -9.63
C VAL A 225 -8.10 -8.62 -10.60
N ASP A 226 -8.40 -8.63 -11.90
CA ASP A 226 -7.57 -9.19 -12.97
C ASP A 226 -6.86 -8.14 -13.85
N HIS A 227 -6.89 -6.87 -13.44
CA HIS A 227 -6.29 -5.76 -14.16
C HIS A 227 -5.95 -4.61 -13.18
N PRO A 228 -5.24 -3.55 -13.60
CA PRO A 228 -4.72 -2.53 -12.69
C PRO A 228 -5.76 -1.96 -11.73
N PHE A 229 -5.41 -1.92 -10.45
CA PHE A 229 -6.29 -1.51 -9.37
C PHE A 229 -5.56 -0.63 -8.35
N ALA A 230 -6.33 0.15 -7.59
CA ALA A 230 -5.82 0.87 -6.43
C ALA A 230 -6.20 0.15 -5.14
N PHE A 231 -5.42 0.37 -4.09
CA PHE A 231 -5.77 -0.08 -2.75
C PHE A 231 -5.40 0.98 -1.71
N ALA A 232 -6.10 0.96 -0.58
CA ALA A 232 -5.75 1.73 0.60
C ALA A 232 -5.87 0.84 1.85
N ILE A 233 -4.91 0.95 2.77
CA ILE A 233 -5.02 0.36 4.11
C ILE A 233 -5.37 1.49 5.07
N ARG A 234 -6.47 1.35 5.79
CA ARG A 234 -7.01 2.40 6.65
C ARG A 234 -7.44 1.89 8.02
N GLU A 235 -7.43 2.79 8.98
CA GLU A 235 -8.03 2.58 10.30
C GLU A 235 -9.54 2.84 10.21
N SER A 236 -10.34 1.90 10.71
CA SER A 236 -11.79 1.86 10.50
C SER A 236 -12.56 2.97 11.21
N GLN A 237 -12.07 3.47 12.36
CA GLN A 237 -12.79 4.46 13.17
C GLN A 237 -12.48 5.90 12.74
N SER A 238 -11.20 6.23 12.57
CA SER A 238 -10.77 7.58 12.18
C SER A 238 -10.81 7.79 10.67
N GLY A 239 -10.86 6.71 9.87
CA GLY A 239 -10.70 6.76 8.42
C GLY A 239 -9.29 7.11 7.96
N THR A 240 -8.30 7.11 8.88
CA THR A 240 -6.92 7.46 8.56
C THR A 240 -6.34 6.46 7.58
N VAL A 241 -5.91 6.95 6.42
CA VAL A 241 -5.19 6.16 5.41
C VAL A 241 -3.74 5.99 5.87
N LEU A 242 -3.32 4.74 6.07
CA LEU A 242 -1.97 4.37 6.46
C LEU A 242 -1.09 4.09 5.24
N PHE A 243 -1.67 3.41 4.25
CA PHE A 243 -1.05 3.11 2.96
C PHE A 243 -2.04 3.38 1.85
N ILE A 244 -1.54 3.86 0.72
CA ILE A 244 -2.27 3.94 -0.52
C ILE A 244 -1.32 3.60 -1.66
N GLY A 245 -1.80 2.85 -2.64
CA GLY A 245 -0.98 2.41 -3.75
C GLY A 245 -1.82 1.96 -4.93
N LYS A 246 -1.13 1.75 -6.05
CA LYS A 246 -1.69 1.13 -7.24
C LYS A 246 -0.87 -0.09 -7.63
N ILE A 247 -1.54 -1.13 -8.09
CA ILE A 247 -0.92 -2.33 -8.65
C ILE A 247 -1.18 -2.30 -10.16
N VAL A 248 -0.12 -2.11 -10.93
CA VAL A 248 -0.16 -2.17 -12.41
C VAL A 248 0.29 -3.53 -12.94
N GLU A 249 1.07 -4.25 -12.13
CA GLU A 249 1.51 -5.61 -12.34
C GLU A 249 1.75 -6.25 -10.95
N PRO A 250 0.99 -7.27 -10.57
CA PRO A 250 1.24 -7.99 -9.32
C PRO A 250 2.46 -8.92 -9.51
N THR A 251 3.50 -8.66 -8.74
CA THR A 251 4.71 -9.50 -8.68
C THR A 251 4.75 -10.26 -7.36
N LEU A 252 5.33 -11.46 -7.35
CA LEU A 252 5.64 -12.24 -6.15
C LEU A 252 7.15 -12.29 -5.93
#